data_AF-A0A8T4XJQ9-F1
#
_entry.id   AF-A0A8T4XJQ9-F1
#
_cell.length_a   1.000
_cell.length_b   1.000
_cell.length_c   1.000
_cell.angle_alpha   90.00
_cell.angle_beta   90.00
_cell.angle_gamma   90.00
#
_symmetry.space_group_name_H-M   'P 1'
#
loop_
_entity.id
_entity.type
_entity.pdbx_description
1 polymer ?
#
loop_
_entity_poly.entity_id
_entity_poly.type
_entity_poly.pdbx_seq_one_letter_code
_entity_poly.pdbx_strand_id
1 'polypeptide(L)'
;MSIKYLPSSTRDRDLMIGQLQYKVFSIPYIIDVNGIESKITPQMEVAAVYCLALCRRRRIGAIIGKIEELRALSKIYYPLIVAPWMERCIFIDGLGLSHFTFKSRRAPDLSGFIEALRRSMGSLSSFTESLNMGARLLHEHLAAAIEKRIDYLICDVSLAALLSPFISKEIVRGSTAVEIPLIPIRVSISDIGRVGKGLSEEWRRLRIEVSMLEYTLKTLREEFDYHLKRLSRESEEALWDYKRRLAEAEVEVERKVKEMLKLRDREVDEITRVYDRRMKALLREKRKIEGELRRIESLLERNLKGKEGAGGRRKSIFENKIRFYREKAESLRKNLTNLSRMEREIEGRRKNEIEEIGKKYESLVASERERIEVLREARDAKLSKINEVNNKIRVACSEIERVIGQLIEERCSLMETIKGCTLPLRIEEPIVIAVPLYAAKYVSRDKVRLDFYTPAKATSQISASESIGGDLFKLNLESKVGLLLSPILGVMDNVLIKNVIGEIEKNQYLSGSIMGLIEAENILRGEGFMDVLKVGLEGLECEGWINAQEKSLILKSLEED
;
A
#
# COMPACT_ATOMS: atom_id res chain seq x y z
N MET A 1 -70.75 3.37 28.27
CA MET A 1 -70.50 1.91 28.28
C MET A 1 -69.04 1.71 27.93
N SER A 2 -68.20 1.48 28.93
CA SER A 2 -66.75 1.41 28.80
C SER A 2 -66.33 0.03 28.32
N ILE A 3 -65.72 -0.04 27.13
CA ILE A 3 -64.98 -1.22 26.68
C ILE A 3 -63.50 -0.85 26.70
N LYS A 4 -62.84 -1.19 27.81
CA LYS A 4 -61.38 -1.23 27.89
C LYS A 4 -60.91 -2.39 27.02
N TYR A 5 -60.28 -2.09 25.88
CA TYR A 5 -59.48 -3.07 25.16
C TYR A 5 -58.24 -3.41 26.00
N LEU A 6 -58.25 -4.58 26.64
CA LEU A 6 -57.06 -5.22 27.18
C LEU A 6 -56.37 -6.01 26.05
N PRO A 7 -55.07 -5.85 25.81
CA PRO A 7 -54.36 -6.62 24.78
C PRO A 7 -54.17 -8.08 25.22
N SER A 8 -54.37 -8.98 24.26
CA SER A 8 -54.56 -10.42 24.46
C SER A 8 -53.31 -11.28 24.22
N SER A 9 -52.11 -10.69 24.16
CA SER A 9 -50.86 -11.46 23.95
C SER A 9 -49.78 -11.14 24.98
N THR A 10 -49.03 -12.17 25.38
CA THR A 10 -47.89 -12.07 26.31
C THR A 10 -46.79 -11.15 25.76
N ARG A 11 -46.67 -11.03 24.43
CA ARG A 11 -45.73 -10.10 23.75
C ARG A 11 -46.08 -8.62 23.95
N ASP A 12 -47.36 -8.27 24.01
CA ASP A 12 -47.78 -6.87 24.20
C ASP A 12 -47.55 -6.38 25.63
N ARG A 13 -47.53 -7.30 26.60
CA ARG A 13 -47.13 -6.98 27.98
C ARG A 13 -45.62 -6.74 28.10
N ASP A 14 -44.80 -7.50 27.38
CA ASP A 14 -43.34 -7.31 27.38
C ASP A 14 -42.92 -5.98 26.72
N LEU A 15 -43.67 -5.50 25.72
CA LEU A 15 -43.48 -4.19 25.09
C LEU A 15 -43.78 -2.99 26.01
N MET A 16 -44.72 -3.15 26.96
CA MET A 16 -45.01 -2.13 27.99
C MET A 16 -44.04 -2.21 29.19
N ILE A 17 -43.47 -3.39 29.48
CA ILE A 17 -42.48 -3.57 30.57
C ILE A 17 -41.11 -3.00 30.19
N GLY A 18 -40.78 -2.89 28.90
CA GLY A 18 -39.49 -2.36 28.41
C GLY A 18 -39.24 -0.88 28.70
N GLN A 19 -40.27 -0.06 28.91
CA GLN A 19 -40.11 1.37 29.24
C GLN A 19 -39.64 1.60 30.70
N LEU A 20 -39.76 0.59 31.57
CA LEU A 20 -39.46 0.70 33.02
C LEU A 20 -38.02 0.33 33.41
N GLN A 21 -37.15 -0.02 32.46
CA GLN A 21 -35.81 -0.57 32.77
C GLN A 21 -34.64 0.34 32.39
N TYR A 22 -34.87 1.47 31.71
CA TYR A 22 -33.80 2.34 31.25
C TYR A 22 -33.88 3.72 31.88
N LYS A 23 -32.71 4.29 32.21
CA LYS A 23 -32.60 5.72 32.45
C LYS A 23 -32.82 6.44 31.11
N VAL A 24 -33.82 7.31 31.07
CA VAL A 24 -34.15 8.12 29.89
C VAL A 24 -33.69 9.55 30.13
N PHE A 25 -32.99 10.13 29.16
CA PHE A 25 -32.63 11.54 29.13
C PHE A 25 -33.05 12.14 27.80
N SER A 26 -33.61 13.34 27.80
CA SER A 26 -33.86 14.07 26.57
C SER A 26 -32.74 15.06 26.28
N ILE A 27 -32.46 15.24 24.99
CA ILE A 27 -31.69 16.39 24.51
C ILE A 27 -32.67 17.48 24.04
N PRO A 28 -32.27 18.76 24.05
CA PRO A 28 -33.11 19.81 23.47
C PRO A 28 -33.22 19.64 21.96
N TYR A 29 -34.28 20.17 21.37
CA TYR A 29 -34.46 20.17 19.91
C TYR A 29 -33.53 21.18 19.24
N ILE A 30 -33.39 22.37 19.84
CA ILE A 30 -32.39 23.35 19.45
C ILE A 30 -31.11 23.10 20.23
N ILE A 31 -30.01 22.87 19.51
CA ILE A 31 -28.69 22.64 20.10
C ILE A 31 -27.76 23.80 19.75
N ASP A 32 -27.25 24.46 20.79
CA ASP A 32 -26.26 25.52 20.67
C ASP A 32 -24.89 24.91 20.35
N VAL A 33 -24.48 25.02 19.10
CA VAL A 33 -23.13 24.64 18.68
C VAL A 33 -22.27 25.88 18.78
N ASN A 34 -21.23 25.84 19.61
CA ASN A 34 -20.25 26.89 19.91
C ASN A 34 -20.52 27.79 21.13
N GLY A 35 -21.40 27.38 22.06
CA GLY A 35 -21.53 28.05 23.35
C GLY A 35 -22.13 29.47 23.31
N ILE A 36 -22.64 29.89 22.15
CA ILE A 36 -23.52 31.05 22.04
C ILE A 36 -24.92 30.52 22.33
N GLU A 37 -25.49 30.90 23.48
CA GLU A 37 -26.89 30.58 23.80
C GLU A 37 -27.78 31.13 22.69
N SER A 38 -28.55 30.25 22.06
CA SER A 38 -29.53 30.70 21.08
C SER A 38 -30.63 31.49 21.78
N LYS A 39 -30.98 32.64 21.21
CA LYS A 39 -32.12 33.45 21.66
C LYS A 39 -33.48 32.82 21.35
N ILE A 40 -33.50 31.57 20.87
CA ILE A 40 -34.73 30.92 20.42
C ILE A 40 -35.45 30.36 21.64
N THR A 41 -36.60 30.94 21.96
CA THR A 41 -37.47 30.45 23.03
C THR A 41 -38.21 29.18 22.58
N PRO A 42 -38.75 28.36 23.51
CA PRO A 42 -39.59 27.21 23.15
C PRO A 42 -40.78 27.57 22.25
N GLN A 43 -41.36 28.76 22.42
CA GLN A 43 -42.45 29.26 21.58
C GLN A 43 -41.97 29.57 20.16
N MET A 44 -40.78 30.18 20.02
CA MET A 44 -40.17 30.43 18.71
C MET A 44 -39.77 29.13 18.00
N GLU A 45 -39.31 28.11 18.75
CA GLU A 45 -39.05 26.77 18.21
C GLU A 45 -40.31 26.18 17.56
N VAL A 46 -41.42 26.16 18.31
CA VAL A 46 -42.71 25.64 17.82
C VAL A 46 -43.19 26.44 16.60
N ALA A 47 -43.13 27.77 16.66
CA ALA A 47 -43.54 28.62 15.55
C ALA A 47 -42.69 28.41 14.29
N ALA A 48 -41.37 28.27 14.43
CA ALA A 48 -40.46 28.02 13.32
C ALA A 48 -40.74 26.66 12.67
N VAL A 49 -40.86 25.60 13.47
CA VAL A 49 -41.19 24.27 12.93
C VAL A 49 -42.56 24.27 12.27
N TYR A 50 -43.54 24.97 12.84
CA TYR A 50 -44.86 25.12 12.23
C TYR A 50 -44.79 25.83 10.87
N CYS A 51 -44.00 26.90 10.74
CA CYS A 51 -43.78 27.58 9.46
C CYS A 51 -43.19 26.63 8.41
N LEU A 52 -42.17 25.85 8.78
CA LEU A 52 -41.59 24.83 7.90
C LEU A 52 -42.64 23.79 7.49
N ALA A 53 -43.44 23.32 8.45
CA ALA A 53 -44.48 22.34 8.19
C ALA A 53 -45.56 22.86 7.25
N LEU A 54 -45.97 24.12 7.38
CA LEU A 54 -46.92 24.75 6.47
C LEU A 54 -46.37 24.92 5.06
N CYS A 55 -45.10 25.30 4.92
CA CYS A 55 -44.47 25.48 3.61
C CYS A 55 -44.28 24.16 2.84
N ARG A 56 -44.03 23.05 3.55
CA ARG A 56 -43.81 21.73 2.94
C ARG A 56 -45.07 20.97 2.53
N ARG A 57 -46.25 21.59 2.61
CA ARG A 57 -47.50 21.02 2.10
C ARG A 57 -47.42 20.88 0.58
N ARG A 58 -47.75 19.71 0.03
CA ARG A 58 -47.70 19.47 -1.42
C ARG A 58 -49.00 19.88 -2.09
N ARG A 59 -48.91 20.40 -3.31
CA ARG A 59 -50.07 20.57 -4.21
C ARG A 59 -50.42 19.24 -4.87
N ILE A 60 -51.69 18.84 -4.79
CA ILE A 60 -52.16 17.57 -5.36
C ILE A 60 -52.69 17.81 -6.78
N GLY A 61 -51.86 17.59 -7.80
CA GLY A 61 -52.21 17.75 -9.22
C GLY A 61 -51.51 18.95 -9.89
N ALA A 62 -51.43 18.93 -11.22
CA ALA A 62 -50.46 19.75 -11.96
C ALA A 62 -50.75 21.25 -12.06
N ILE A 63 -52.00 21.73 -11.86
CA ILE A 63 -52.32 23.15 -12.14
C ILE A 63 -53.32 23.79 -11.14
N ILE A 64 -54.33 23.06 -10.62
CA ILE A 64 -55.34 23.58 -9.65
C ILE A 64 -55.60 22.55 -8.53
N GLY A 65 -54.52 21.98 -8.02
CA GLY A 65 -54.59 20.97 -6.96
C GLY A 65 -54.96 21.55 -5.61
N LYS A 66 -55.79 20.85 -4.82
CA LYS A 66 -55.90 21.13 -3.38
C LYS A 66 -54.52 20.94 -2.74
N ILE A 67 -54.16 21.84 -1.83
CA ILE A 67 -52.96 21.70 -1.00
C ILE A 67 -53.27 20.65 0.07
N GLU A 68 -52.28 19.83 0.44
CA GLU A 68 -52.39 18.92 1.58
C GLU A 68 -52.79 19.69 2.87
N GLU A 69 -53.62 19.10 3.71
CA GLU A 69 -53.96 19.65 5.03
C GLU A 69 -52.89 19.24 6.06
N LEU A 70 -52.38 20.18 6.87
CA LEU A 70 -51.51 19.86 8.00
C LEU A 70 -52.39 19.48 9.20
N ARG A 71 -52.63 18.18 9.39
CA ARG A 71 -53.61 17.67 10.36
C ARG A 71 -53.06 17.48 11.77
N ALA A 72 -51.75 17.25 11.88
CA ALA A 72 -51.08 17.18 13.17
C ALA A 72 -49.63 17.67 13.06
N LEU A 73 -49.18 18.30 14.13
CA LEU A 73 -47.77 18.59 14.37
C LEU A 73 -47.48 18.19 15.81
N SER A 74 -46.51 17.32 16.03
CA SER A 74 -46.29 16.72 17.35
C SER A 74 -44.81 16.59 17.64
N LYS A 75 -44.39 16.95 18.85
CA LYS A 75 -43.01 16.74 19.32
C LYS A 75 -42.93 15.35 19.95
N ILE A 76 -42.29 14.42 19.25
CA ILE A 76 -42.08 13.03 19.67
C ILE A 76 -40.59 12.75 19.82
N TYR A 77 -40.21 11.61 20.40
CA TYR A 77 -38.81 11.32 20.68
C TYR A 77 -38.35 9.98 20.11
N TYR A 78 -37.26 10.02 19.36
CA TYR A 78 -36.57 8.83 18.84
C TYR A 78 -35.75 8.16 19.94
N PRO A 79 -35.88 6.84 20.16
CA PRO A 79 -35.10 6.13 21.15
C PRO A 79 -33.70 5.78 20.62
N LEU A 80 -32.68 6.55 21.02
CA LEU A 80 -31.29 6.20 20.78
C LEU A 80 -30.70 5.58 22.05
N ILE A 81 -30.19 4.35 21.98
CA ILE A 81 -29.62 3.66 23.14
C ILE A 81 -28.11 3.86 23.16
N VAL A 82 -27.56 4.20 24.32
CA VAL A 82 -26.12 4.16 24.60
C VAL A 82 -25.87 2.97 25.48
N ALA A 83 -25.06 2.02 25.02
CA ALA A 83 -24.76 0.81 25.77
C ALA A 83 -23.26 0.74 26.13
N PRO A 84 -22.92 0.18 27.32
CA PRO A 84 -21.54 -0.01 27.71
C PRO A 84 -20.86 -1.06 26.81
N TRP A 85 -19.62 -0.79 26.43
CA TRP A 85 -18.75 -1.71 25.70
C TRP A 85 -17.29 -1.46 26.07
N MET A 86 -16.71 -2.39 26.85
CA MET A 86 -15.39 -2.21 27.47
C MET A 86 -15.36 -0.90 28.29
N GLU A 87 -14.29 -0.11 28.19
CA GLU A 87 -14.16 1.21 28.83
C GLU A 87 -14.78 2.34 27.99
N ARG A 88 -15.72 2.01 27.10
CA ARG A 88 -16.32 2.90 26.10
C ARG A 88 -17.82 2.63 26.01
N CYS A 89 -18.51 3.41 25.19
CA CYS A 89 -19.92 3.19 24.88
C CYS A 89 -20.15 3.06 23.37
N ILE A 90 -21.24 2.39 23.00
CA ILE A 90 -21.70 2.25 21.62
C ILE A 90 -23.11 2.82 21.47
N PHE A 91 -23.44 3.30 20.28
CA PHE A 91 -24.78 3.74 19.93
C PHE A 91 -25.57 2.63 19.27
N ILE A 92 -26.76 2.37 19.80
CA ILE A 92 -27.69 1.36 19.33
C ILE A 92 -28.98 2.06 18.94
N ASP A 93 -29.45 1.77 17.75
CA ASP A 93 -30.76 2.19 17.26
C ASP A 93 -31.88 1.49 18.04
N GLY A 94 -32.61 2.21 18.88
CA GLY A 94 -33.70 1.65 19.68
C GLY A 94 -34.90 1.17 18.88
N LEU A 95 -35.04 1.57 17.60
CA LEU A 95 -36.05 1.02 16.69
C LEU A 95 -35.55 -0.19 15.89
N GLY A 96 -34.24 -0.44 15.92
CA GLY A 96 -33.60 -1.58 15.28
C GLY A 96 -33.54 -1.50 13.75
N LEU A 97 -33.47 -0.30 13.17
CA LEU A 97 -33.48 -0.08 11.71
C LEU A 97 -32.08 0.08 11.13
N SER A 98 -31.11 0.46 11.96
CA SER A 98 -29.72 0.68 11.59
C SER A 98 -28.91 -0.62 11.63
N HIS A 99 -27.79 -0.64 10.90
CA HIS A 99 -26.79 -1.69 10.97
C HIS A 99 -25.43 -1.15 10.54
N PHE A 100 -24.37 -1.76 11.04
CA PHE A 100 -23.00 -1.49 10.63
C PHE A 100 -22.45 -2.65 9.80
N THR A 101 -21.96 -2.35 8.60
CA THR A 101 -21.32 -3.31 7.71
C THR A 101 -19.85 -3.00 7.54
N PHE A 102 -19.01 -4.02 7.58
CA PHE A 102 -17.58 -3.91 7.30
C PHE A 102 -17.07 -5.16 6.62
N LYS A 103 -16.02 -4.98 5.82
CA LYS A 103 -15.32 -6.07 5.15
C LYS A 103 -14.23 -6.60 6.06
N SER A 104 -14.22 -7.91 6.28
CA SER A 104 -13.21 -8.57 7.10
C SER A 104 -12.69 -9.82 6.40
N ARG A 105 -11.37 -9.99 6.39
CA ARG A 105 -10.70 -11.21 5.93
C ARG A 105 -10.18 -11.94 7.15
N ARG A 106 -10.32 -13.26 7.17
CA ARG A 106 -9.71 -14.08 8.22
C ARG A 106 -8.23 -14.26 7.92
N ALA A 107 -7.36 -14.07 8.91
CA ALA A 107 -5.95 -14.42 8.73
C ALA A 107 -5.77 -15.94 8.53
N PRO A 108 -4.79 -16.37 7.73
CA PRO A 108 -4.38 -17.77 7.70
C PRO A 108 -3.88 -18.22 9.07
N ASP A 109 -3.97 -19.52 9.33
CA ASP A 109 -3.23 -20.13 10.45
C ASP A 109 -1.74 -20.22 10.08
N LEU A 110 -0.92 -19.40 10.75
CA LEU A 110 0.52 -19.35 10.52
C LEU A 110 1.32 -20.24 11.48
N SER A 111 0.67 -21.03 12.34
CA SER A 111 1.33 -21.85 13.35
C SER A 111 2.34 -22.82 12.75
N GLY A 112 1.96 -23.51 11.67
CA GLY A 112 2.85 -24.42 10.95
C GLY A 112 4.03 -23.69 10.29
N PHE A 113 3.82 -22.48 9.79
CA PHE A 113 4.89 -21.65 9.22
C PHE A 113 5.89 -21.19 10.28
N ILE A 114 5.41 -20.71 11.43
CA ILE A 114 6.26 -20.34 12.56
C ILE A 114 7.11 -21.53 13.03
N GLU A 115 6.50 -22.72 13.14
CA GLU A 115 7.22 -23.93 13.55
C GLU A 115 8.28 -24.33 12.52
N ALA A 116 7.96 -24.28 11.23
CA ALA A 116 8.90 -24.58 10.16
C ALA A 116 10.08 -23.59 10.13
N LEU A 117 9.85 -22.30 10.38
CA LEU A 117 10.91 -21.29 10.53
C LEU A 117 11.85 -21.66 11.68
N ARG A 118 11.31 -21.96 12.87
CA ARG A 118 12.12 -22.29 14.05
C ARG A 118 12.94 -23.57 13.87
N ARG A 119 12.38 -24.57 13.20
CA ARG A 119 13.09 -25.82 12.90
C ARG A 119 14.15 -25.66 11.81
N SER A 120 14.12 -24.55 11.06
CA SER A 120 15.02 -24.36 9.91
C SER A 120 16.44 -23.92 10.26
N MET A 121 16.69 -23.52 11.51
CA MET A 121 18.00 -23.06 11.99
C MET A 121 19.16 -24.01 11.63
N GLY A 122 18.90 -25.32 11.55
CA GLY A 122 19.91 -26.32 11.19
C GLY A 122 20.39 -26.25 9.73
N SER A 123 19.55 -25.83 8.78
CA SER A 123 19.90 -25.92 7.35
C SER A 123 19.26 -24.84 6.48
N LEU A 124 20.03 -24.35 5.51
CA LEU A 124 19.56 -23.33 4.55
C LEU A 124 18.46 -23.86 3.63
N SER A 125 18.49 -25.16 3.30
CA SER A 125 17.44 -25.80 2.50
C SER A 125 16.12 -25.82 3.25
N SER A 126 16.13 -26.21 4.53
CA SER A 126 14.93 -26.18 5.38
C SER A 126 14.38 -24.75 5.50
N PHE A 127 15.25 -23.73 5.60
CA PHE A 127 14.78 -22.35 5.66
C PHE A 127 14.11 -21.92 4.35
N THR A 128 14.72 -22.24 3.22
CA THR A 128 14.16 -21.95 1.90
C THR A 128 12.81 -22.66 1.68
N GLU A 129 12.68 -23.91 2.14
CA GLU A 129 11.42 -24.66 2.14
C GLU A 129 10.35 -23.98 3.00
N SER A 130 10.72 -23.53 4.21
CA SER A 130 9.83 -22.78 5.10
C SER A 130 9.34 -21.48 4.44
N LEU A 131 10.22 -20.72 3.77
CA LEU A 131 9.83 -19.51 3.04
C LEU A 131 8.83 -19.82 1.92
N ASN A 132 9.09 -20.87 1.12
CA ASN A 132 8.17 -21.28 0.06
C ASN A 132 6.81 -21.70 0.61
N MET A 133 6.79 -22.41 1.74
CA MET A 133 5.56 -22.80 2.43
C MET A 133 4.79 -21.56 2.92
N GLY A 134 5.47 -20.62 3.57
CA GLY A 134 4.87 -19.36 4.03
C GLY A 134 4.29 -18.54 2.89
N ALA A 135 5.03 -18.40 1.78
CA ALA A 135 4.58 -17.68 0.59
C ALA A 135 3.32 -18.31 -0.01
N ARG A 136 3.26 -19.64 -0.16
CA ARG A 136 2.06 -20.33 -0.67
C ARG A 136 0.87 -20.15 0.26
N LEU A 137 1.06 -20.38 1.55
CA LEU A 137 -0.01 -20.30 2.54
C LEU A 137 -0.61 -18.88 2.60
N LEU A 138 0.23 -17.85 2.54
CA LEU A 138 -0.22 -16.46 2.48
C LEU A 138 -0.95 -16.16 1.17
N HIS A 139 -0.44 -16.63 0.03
CA HIS A 139 -1.07 -16.41 -1.27
C HIS A 139 -2.44 -17.09 -1.39
N GLU A 140 -2.57 -18.33 -0.95
CA GLU A 140 -3.83 -19.10 -0.95
C GLU A 140 -4.90 -18.47 -0.05
N HIS A 141 -4.49 -17.78 1.02
CA HIS A 141 -5.39 -17.17 1.99
C HIS A 141 -5.71 -15.70 1.73
N LEU A 142 -5.31 -15.16 0.57
CA LEU A 142 -5.81 -13.88 0.05
C LEU A 142 -7.27 -14.00 -0.45
N ALA A 143 -8.12 -14.71 0.31
CA ALA A 143 -9.53 -14.87 0.01
C ALA A 143 -10.25 -13.51 -0.04
N ALA A 144 -11.36 -13.48 -0.78
CA ALA A 144 -12.23 -12.32 -0.85
C ALA A 144 -12.71 -11.93 0.56
N ALA A 145 -12.72 -10.62 0.83
CA ALA A 145 -13.24 -10.11 2.10
C ALA A 145 -14.71 -10.48 2.26
N ILE A 146 -15.05 -11.02 3.43
CA ILE A 146 -16.43 -11.33 3.78
C ILE A 146 -17.03 -10.06 4.36
N GLU A 147 -18.19 -9.67 3.83
CA GLU A 147 -18.98 -8.62 4.42
C GLU A 147 -19.64 -9.15 5.70
N LYS A 148 -19.37 -8.47 6.81
CA LYS A 148 -19.98 -8.72 8.11
C LYS A 148 -20.93 -7.59 8.42
N ARG A 149 -22.00 -7.93 9.14
CA ARG A 149 -23.05 -7.01 9.56
C ARG A 149 -23.28 -7.16 11.06
N ILE A 150 -23.35 -6.03 11.76
CA ILE A 150 -23.78 -5.93 13.15
C ILE A 150 -25.07 -5.12 13.16
N ASP A 151 -26.18 -5.79 13.46
CA ASP A 151 -27.48 -5.15 13.52
C ASP A 151 -27.55 -4.13 14.66
N TYR A 152 -28.38 -3.10 14.46
CA TYR A 152 -28.71 -2.03 15.39
C TYR A 152 -27.57 -1.05 15.73
N LEU A 153 -26.31 -1.40 15.43
CA LEU A 153 -25.17 -0.53 15.68
C LEU A 153 -25.20 0.69 14.77
N ILE A 154 -25.14 1.88 15.37
CA ILE A 154 -24.93 3.14 14.66
C ILE A 154 -23.44 3.49 14.78
N CYS A 155 -22.73 3.40 13.66
CA CYS A 155 -21.33 3.79 13.57
C CYS A 155 -21.20 5.16 12.91
N ASP A 156 -21.23 6.22 13.72
CA ASP A 156 -21.03 7.58 13.22
C ASP A 156 -20.26 8.45 14.22
N VAL A 157 -19.08 8.91 13.78
CA VAL A 157 -18.16 9.71 14.61
C VAL A 157 -18.75 11.09 14.93
N SER A 158 -19.49 11.68 13.99
CA SER A 158 -20.08 13.01 14.16
C SER A 158 -21.24 12.98 15.15
N LEU A 159 -22.05 11.93 15.13
CA LEU A 159 -23.11 11.69 16.12
C LEU A 159 -22.53 11.52 17.52
N ALA A 160 -21.47 10.72 17.66
CA ALA A 160 -20.79 10.53 18.93
C ALA A 160 -20.25 11.85 19.49
N ALA A 161 -19.57 12.64 18.65
CA ALA A 161 -19.03 13.94 19.04
C ALA A 161 -20.13 14.93 19.47
N LEU A 162 -21.26 14.96 18.75
CA LEU A 162 -22.39 15.82 19.06
C LEU A 162 -23.02 15.48 20.41
N LEU A 163 -23.26 14.19 20.68
CA LEU A 163 -24.01 13.76 21.87
C LEU A 163 -23.15 13.69 23.13
N SER A 164 -21.82 13.57 22.98
CA SER A 164 -20.87 13.45 24.11
C SER A 164 -21.08 14.47 25.24
N PRO A 165 -21.21 15.80 24.97
CA PRO A 165 -21.37 16.79 26.01
C PRO A 165 -22.69 16.65 26.77
N PHE A 166 -23.76 16.28 26.07
CA PHE A 166 -25.09 16.09 26.65
C PHE A 166 -25.12 14.87 27.56
N ILE A 167 -24.60 13.73 27.08
CA ILE A 167 -24.55 12.49 27.86
C ILE A 167 -23.71 12.69 29.12
N SER A 168 -22.55 13.34 29.00
CA SER A 168 -21.66 13.59 30.14
C SER A 168 -22.30 14.48 31.21
N LYS A 169 -23.01 15.54 30.79
CA LYS A 169 -23.71 16.48 31.69
C LYS A 169 -24.88 15.81 32.41
N GLU A 170 -25.65 14.99 31.71
CA GLU A 170 -26.83 14.32 32.27
C GLU A 170 -26.47 13.15 33.21
N ILE A 171 -25.38 12.42 32.92
CA ILE A 171 -24.86 11.41 33.85
C ILE A 171 -24.51 12.01 35.22
N VAL A 172 -23.97 13.24 35.24
CA VAL A 172 -23.61 13.95 36.48
C VAL A 172 -24.84 14.45 37.24
N ARG A 173 -25.92 14.82 36.53
CA ARG A 173 -27.12 15.41 37.14
C ARG A 173 -28.10 14.37 37.69
N GLY A 174 -28.09 13.15 37.13
CA GLY A 174 -29.06 12.10 37.46
C GLY A 174 -30.44 12.36 36.82
N SER A 175 -31.06 11.33 36.23
CA SER A 175 -32.36 11.48 35.56
C SER A 175 -33.45 11.90 36.54
N THR A 176 -34.22 12.94 36.17
CA THR A 176 -35.61 13.07 36.60
C THR A 176 -36.51 12.33 35.62
N ALA A 177 -37.42 11.48 36.12
CA ALA A 177 -38.39 10.79 35.29
C ALA A 177 -39.39 11.80 34.74
N VAL A 178 -39.18 12.25 33.51
CA VAL A 178 -40.16 13.04 32.75
C VAL A 178 -40.92 12.07 31.85
N GLU A 179 -42.25 12.13 31.88
CA GLU A 179 -43.06 11.46 30.87
C GLU A 179 -42.79 12.15 29.52
N ILE A 180 -42.05 11.46 28.66
CA ILE A 180 -41.65 11.95 27.34
C ILE A 180 -42.39 11.08 26.31
N PRO A 181 -42.96 11.67 25.24
CA PRO A 181 -43.60 10.91 24.16
C PRO A 181 -42.56 10.19 23.30
N LEU A 182 -41.98 9.14 23.87
CA LEU A 182 -40.94 8.30 23.28
C LEU A 182 -41.58 7.27 22.35
N ILE A 183 -41.06 7.16 21.13
CA ILE A 183 -41.45 6.08 20.23
C ILE A 183 -41.05 4.75 20.90
N PRO A 184 -41.95 3.75 20.97
CA PRO A 184 -41.68 2.50 21.68
C PRO A 184 -40.38 1.84 21.23
N ILE A 185 -39.52 1.52 22.20
CA ILE A 185 -38.27 0.81 21.97
C ILE A 185 -38.58 -0.59 21.46
N ARG A 186 -37.94 -1.00 20.37
CA ARG A 186 -38.11 -2.32 19.74
C ARG A 186 -36.92 -3.25 19.94
N VAL A 187 -35.81 -2.73 20.46
CA VAL A 187 -34.59 -3.48 20.77
C VAL A 187 -34.60 -3.88 22.25
N SER A 188 -34.47 -5.17 22.52
CA SER A 188 -34.44 -5.73 23.88
C SER A 188 -33.06 -5.61 24.54
N ILE A 189 -32.98 -5.77 25.86
CA ILE A 189 -31.69 -5.88 26.58
C ILE A 189 -30.82 -7.02 26.02
N SER A 190 -31.44 -8.15 25.64
CA SER A 190 -30.71 -9.26 25.03
C SER A 190 -30.10 -8.88 23.68
N ASP A 191 -30.77 -8.03 22.90
CA ASP A 191 -30.25 -7.53 21.63
C ASP A 191 -29.04 -6.63 21.84
N ILE A 192 -29.13 -5.72 22.81
CA ILE A 192 -28.01 -4.86 23.22
C ILE A 192 -26.79 -5.72 23.61
N GLY A 193 -27.02 -6.76 24.43
CA GLY A 193 -25.97 -7.70 24.82
C GLY A 193 -25.35 -8.44 23.63
N ARG A 194 -26.16 -8.81 22.62
CA ARG A 194 -25.67 -9.44 21.37
C ARG A 194 -24.79 -8.50 20.57
N VAL A 195 -25.15 -7.23 20.44
CA VAL A 195 -24.33 -6.21 19.76
C VAL A 195 -22.98 -6.06 20.44
N GLY A 196 -22.98 -5.87 21.76
CA GLY A 196 -21.74 -5.72 22.54
C GLY A 196 -20.85 -6.97 22.47
N LYS A 197 -21.45 -8.17 22.50
CA LYS A 197 -20.72 -9.43 22.34
C LYS A 197 -20.12 -9.57 20.95
N GLY A 198 -20.88 -9.30 19.90
CA GLY A 198 -20.41 -9.38 18.50
C GLY A 198 -19.23 -8.45 18.23
N LEU A 199 -19.29 -7.21 18.71
CA LEU A 199 -18.17 -6.27 18.64
C LEU A 199 -16.95 -6.74 19.44
N SER A 200 -17.16 -7.27 20.65
CA SER A 200 -16.07 -7.76 21.49
C SER A 200 -15.36 -8.97 20.89
N GLU A 201 -16.10 -9.90 20.31
CA GLU A 201 -15.55 -11.07 19.61
C GLU A 201 -14.74 -10.67 18.39
N GLU A 202 -15.25 -9.73 17.60
CA GLU A 202 -14.55 -9.17 16.44
C GLU A 202 -13.26 -8.46 16.86
N TRP A 203 -13.34 -7.55 17.84
CA TRP A 203 -12.19 -6.83 18.38
C TRP A 203 -11.11 -7.77 18.92
N ARG A 204 -11.52 -8.75 19.73
CA ARG A 204 -10.60 -9.75 20.29
C ARG A 204 -9.94 -10.56 19.19
N ARG A 205 -10.69 -10.98 18.16
CA ARG A 205 -10.14 -11.72 17.03
C ARG A 205 -9.08 -10.88 16.30
N LEU A 206 -9.40 -9.63 15.94
CA LEU A 206 -8.46 -8.75 15.23
C LEU A 206 -7.17 -8.53 16.03
N ARG A 207 -7.29 -8.30 17.34
CA ARG A 207 -6.12 -8.15 18.22
C ARG A 207 -5.24 -9.40 18.25
N ILE A 208 -5.85 -10.59 18.36
CA ILE A 208 -5.11 -11.86 18.33
C ILE A 208 -4.43 -12.06 16.97
N GLU A 209 -5.14 -11.79 15.87
CA GLU A 209 -4.58 -11.90 14.52
C GLU A 209 -3.39 -10.96 14.32
N VAL A 210 -3.49 -9.69 14.74
CA VAL A 210 -2.37 -8.72 14.69
C VAL A 210 -1.18 -9.23 15.48
N SER A 211 -1.37 -9.64 16.74
CA SER A 211 -0.26 -10.15 17.56
C SER A 211 0.39 -11.40 16.97
N MET A 212 -0.38 -12.28 16.35
CA MET A 212 0.12 -13.49 15.69
C MET A 212 0.92 -13.16 14.43
N LEU A 213 0.45 -12.20 13.62
CA LEU A 213 1.16 -11.71 12.43
C LEU A 213 2.47 -11.00 12.81
N GLU A 214 2.45 -10.14 13.82
CA GLU A 214 3.65 -9.47 14.36
C GLU A 214 4.68 -10.49 14.88
N TYR A 215 4.22 -11.51 15.60
CA TYR A 215 5.07 -12.58 16.07
C TYR A 215 5.69 -13.41 14.93
N THR A 216 4.92 -13.64 13.87
CA THR A 216 5.40 -14.31 12.66
C THR A 216 6.50 -13.49 11.98
N LEU A 217 6.29 -12.17 11.81
CA LEU A 217 7.31 -11.27 11.26
C LEU A 217 8.59 -11.27 12.10
N LYS A 218 8.45 -11.22 13.43
CA LYS A 218 9.60 -11.27 14.34
C LYS A 218 10.39 -12.56 14.14
N THR A 219 9.70 -13.70 14.15
CA THR A 219 10.35 -15.02 13.95
C THR A 219 11.02 -15.11 12.58
N LEU A 220 10.36 -14.65 11.52
CA LEU A 220 10.92 -14.61 10.17
C LEU A 220 12.21 -13.80 10.11
N ARG A 221 12.22 -12.61 10.71
CA ARG A 221 13.39 -11.71 10.74
C ARG A 221 14.56 -12.31 11.50
N GLU A 222 14.29 -12.91 12.66
CA GLU A 222 15.31 -13.57 13.48
C GLU A 222 16.00 -14.71 12.71
N GLU A 223 15.21 -15.59 12.08
CA GLU A 223 15.76 -16.70 11.28
C GLU A 223 16.44 -16.20 9.99
N PHE A 224 15.88 -15.18 9.33
CA PHE A 224 16.49 -14.55 8.17
C PHE A 224 17.87 -13.97 8.49
N ASP A 225 17.99 -13.21 9.57
CA ASP A 225 19.27 -12.62 10.01
C ASP A 225 20.28 -13.70 10.37
N TYR A 226 19.84 -14.79 10.99
CA TYR A 226 20.69 -15.95 11.28
C TYR A 226 21.26 -16.56 10.00
N HIS A 227 20.41 -16.87 9.02
CA HIS A 227 20.85 -17.46 7.75
C HIS A 227 21.69 -16.51 6.92
N LEU A 228 21.40 -15.21 6.95
CA LEU A 228 22.20 -14.19 6.28
C LEU A 228 23.62 -14.13 6.87
N LYS A 229 23.76 -14.12 8.20
CA LYS A 229 25.07 -14.16 8.87
C LYS A 229 25.84 -15.43 8.52
N ARG A 230 25.16 -16.57 8.45
CA ARG A 230 25.77 -17.86 8.04
C ARG A 230 26.29 -17.81 6.60
N LEU A 231 25.52 -17.26 5.66
CA LEU A 231 25.95 -17.09 4.27
C LEU A 231 27.13 -16.13 4.13
N SER A 232 27.15 -15.03 4.90
CA SER A 232 28.29 -14.11 4.93
C SER A 232 29.56 -14.82 5.40
N ARG A 233 29.48 -15.64 6.46
CA ARG A 233 30.61 -16.46 6.92
C ARG A 233 31.08 -17.46 5.86
N GLU A 234 30.16 -18.17 5.20
CA GLU A 234 30.52 -19.09 4.12
C GLU A 234 31.24 -18.37 2.96
N SER A 235 30.82 -17.14 2.63
CA SER A 235 31.48 -16.29 1.63
C SER A 235 32.90 -15.90 2.06
N GLU A 236 33.07 -15.47 3.31
CA GLU A 236 34.37 -15.11 3.88
C GLU A 236 35.33 -16.31 3.94
N GLU A 237 34.85 -17.47 4.40
CA GLU A 237 35.62 -18.71 4.43
C GLU A 237 36.06 -19.13 3.02
N ALA A 238 35.15 -19.08 2.04
CA ALA A 238 35.48 -19.35 0.65
C ALA A 238 36.54 -18.36 0.11
N LEU A 239 36.41 -17.07 0.41
CA LEU A 239 37.40 -16.06 0.03
C LEU A 239 38.78 -16.37 0.61
N TRP A 240 38.86 -16.73 1.89
CA TRP A 240 40.13 -17.06 2.54
C TRP A 240 40.76 -18.35 1.98
N ASP A 241 39.97 -19.40 1.74
CA ASP A 241 40.47 -20.64 1.13
C ASP A 241 41.06 -20.38 -0.26
N TYR A 242 40.33 -19.67 -1.13
CA TYR A 242 40.80 -19.37 -2.47
C TYR A 242 41.98 -18.40 -2.47
N LYS A 243 42.04 -17.42 -1.56
CA LYS A 243 43.21 -16.53 -1.42
C LYS A 243 44.47 -17.33 -1.10
N ARG A 244 44.39 -18.27 -0.15
CA ARG A 244 45.53 -19.15 0.20
C ARG A 244 45.95 -20.00 -0.98
N ARG A 245 45.00 -20.69 -1.62
CA ARG A 245 45.26 -21.59 -2.76
C ARG A 245 45.84 -20.85 -3.96
N LEU A 246 45.37 -19.64 -4.24
CA LEU A 246 45.91 -18.78 -5.31
C LEU A 246 47.34 -18.36 -5.00
N ALA A 247 47.65 -17.95 -3.77
CA ALA A 247 49.01 -17.58 -3.39
C ALA A 247 50.00 -18.75 -3.53
N GLU A 248 49.59 -19.96 -3.11
CA GLU A 248 50.39 -21.18 -3.29
C GLU A 248 50.61 -21.51 -4.77
N ALA A 249 49.53 -21.46 -5.58
CA ALA A 249 49.61 -21.71 -7.01
C ALA A 249 50.46 -20.67 -7.75
N GLU A 250 50.37 -19.40 -7.40
CA GLU A 250 51.18 -18.32 -7.97
C GLU A 250 52.67 -18.54 -7.74
N VAL A 251 53.07 -18.93 -6.52
CA VAL A 251 54.47 -19.26 -6.20
C VAL A 251 54.94 -20.48 -7.00
N GLU A 252 54.13 -21.52 -7.10
CA GLU A 252 54.49 -22.73 -7.84
C GLU A 252 54.62 -22.48 -9.35
N VAL A 253 53.65 -21.78 -9.93
CA VAL A 253 53.64 -21.42 -11.35
C VAL A 253 54.80 -20.51 -11.68
N GLU A 254 55.09 -19.48 -10.89
CA GLU A 254 56.21 -18.58 -11.15
C GLU A 254 57.56 -19.32 -11.10
N ARG A 255 57.72 -20.27 -10.17
CA ARG A 255 58.90 -21.14 -10.13
C ARG A 255 59.04 -21.96 -11.42
N LYS A 256 57.96 -22.61 -11.87
CA LYS A 256 57.95 -23.42 -13.11
C LYS A 256 58.18 -22.57 -14.36
N VAL A 257 57.55 -21.40 -14.45
CA VAL A 257 57.75 -20.44 -15.54
C VAL A 257 59.22 -20.02 -15.60
N LYS A 258 59.84 -19.71 -14.47
CA LYS A 258 61.27 -19.36 -14.41
C LYS A 258 62.18 -20.51 -14.84
N GLU A 259 61.84 -21.76 -14.49
CA GLU A 259 62.57 -22.95 -14.95
C GLU A 259 62.42 -23.14 -16.46
N MET A 260 61.22 -22.99 -17.00
CA MET A 260 60.94 -23.08 -18.44
C MET A 260 61.68 -22.01 -19.25
N LEU A 261 61.70 -20.76 -18.76
CA LEU A 261 62.44 -19.67 -19.41
C LEU A 261 63.95 -19.94 -19.43
N LYS A 262 64.51 -20.47 -18.33
CA LYS A 262 65.92 -20.87 -18.30
C LYS A 262 66.23 -22.00 -19.29
N LEU A 263 65.33 -22.97 -19.45
CA LEU A 263 65.51 -24.07 -20.41
C LEU A 263 65.43 -23.54 -21.85
N ARG A 264 64.46 -22.67 -22.15
CA ARG A 264 64.35 -21.97 -23.43
C ARG A 264 65.66 -21.25 -23.79
N ASP A 265 66.20 -20.45 -22.86
CA ASP A 265 67.40 -19.66 -23.13
C ASP A 265 68.62 -20.55 -23.41
N ARG A 266 68.75 -21.68 -22.71
CA ARG A 266 69.80 -22.67 -22.99
C ARG A 266 69.64 -23.31 -24.38
N GLU A 267 68.42 -23.71 -24.74
CA GLU A 267 68.13 -24.35 -26.03
C GLU A 267 68.39 -23.37 -27.19
N VAL A 268 68.00 -22.10 -27.02
CA VAL A 268 68.32 -21.01 -27.96
C VAL A 268 69.83 -20.77 -28.05
N ASP A 269 70.55 -20.75 -26.94
CA ASP A 269 72.01 -20.60 -26.92
C ASP A 269 72.73 -21.75 -27.63
N GLU A 270 72.28 -22.99 -27.42
CA GLU A 270 72.85 -24.17 -28.09
C GLU A 270 72.65 -24.11 -29.60
N ILE A 271 71.42 -23.85 -30.05
CA ILE A 271 71.07 -23.66 -31.46
C ILE A 271 71.92 -22.53 -32.05
N THR A 272 71.98 -21.38 -31.38
CA THR A 272 72.75 -20.22 -31.82
C THR A 272 74.23 -20.57 -31.99
N ARG A 273 74.84 -21.30 -31.04
CA ARG A 273 76.25 -21.75 -31.13
C ARG A 273 76.48 -22.72 -32.29
N VAL A 274 75.53 -23.61 -32.60
CA VAL A 274 75.63 -24.54 -33.73
C VAL A 274 75.60 -23.77 -35.04
N TYR A 275 74.64 -22.85 -35.20
CA TYR A 275 74.50 -22.03 -36.40
C TYR A 275 75.65 -21.04 -36.57
N ASP A 276 76.15 -20.42 -35.51
CA ASP A 276 77.30 -19.51 -35.55
C ASP A 276 78.59 -20.23 -35.99
N ARG A 277 78.78 -21.49 -35.56
CA ARG A 277 79.91 -22.32 -36.02
C ARG A 277 79.82 -22.61 -37.51
N ARG A 278 78.63 -23.01 -37.99
CA ARG A 278 78.37 -23.22 -39.43
C ARG A 278 78.59 -21.93 -40.23
N MET A 279 78.10 -20.81 -39.74
CA MET A 279 78.27 -19.50 -40.36
C MET A 279 79.74 -19.08 -40.43
N LYS A 280 80.51 -19.23 -39.34
CA LYS A 280 81.95 -18.93 -39.33
C LYS A 280 82.73 -19.79 -40.32
N ALA A 281 82.41 -21.07 -40.46
CA ALA A 281 83.02 -21.95 -41.44
C ALA A 281 82.74 -21.48 -42.87
N LEU A 282 81.48 -21.10 -43.15
CA LEU A 282 81.05 -20.61 -44.46
C LEU A 282 81.71 -19.27 -44.82
N LEU A 283 81.80 -18.33 -43.88
CA LEU A 283 82.48 -17.04 -44.06
C LEU A 283 83.99 -17.17 -44.26
N ARG A 284 84.63 -18.18 -43.68
CA ARG A 284 86.06 -18.48 -43.96
C ARG A 284 86.23 -18.95 -45.40
N GLU A 285 85.35 -19.82 -45.87
CA GLU A 285 85.40 -20.34 -47.24
C GLU A 285 85.10 -19.25 -48.27
N LYS A 286 84.10 -18.40 -48.00
CA LYS A 286 83.79 -17.20 -48.80
C LYS A 286 85.02 -16.29 -48.93
N ARG A 287 85.72 -15.99 -47.83
CA ARG A 287 86.95 -15.18 -47.85
C ARG A 287 88.08 -15.82 -48.67
N LYS A 288 88.25 -17.15 -48.64
CA LYS A 288 89.25 -17.84 -49.48
C LYS A 288 88.91 -17.67 -50.96
N ILE A 289 87.68 -17.95 -51.35
CA ILE A 289 87.21 -17.84 -52.74
C ILE A 289 87.27 -16.39 -53.22
N GLU A 290 86.93 -15.40 -52.39
CA GLU A 290 87.12 -13.97 -52.70
C GLU A 290 88.60 -13.60 -52.88
N GLY A 291 89.49 -14.14 -52.04
CA GLY A 291 90.93 -13.99 -52.18
C GLY A 291 91.47 -14.57 -53.49
N GLU A 292 90.99 -15.75 -53.86
CA GLU A 292 91.33 -16.39 -55.15
C GLU A 292 90.75 -15.65 -56.34
N LEU A 293 89.50 -15.19 -56.25
CA LEU A 293 88.85 -14.38 -57.28
C LEU A 293 89.63 -13.10 -57.53
N ARG A 294 90.00 -12.35 -56.47
CA ARG A 294 90.84 -11.15 -56.59
C ARG A 294 92.18 -11.43 -57.28
N ARG A 295 92.83 -12.56 -56.96
CA ARG A 295 94.07 -12.99 -57.63
C ARG A 295 93.85 -13.27 -59.11
N ILE A 296 92.83 -14.07 -59.45
CA ILE A 296 92.47 -14.40 -60.83
C ILE A 296 92.09 -13.15 -61.63
N GLU A 297 91.32 -12.22 -61.05
CA GLU A 297 90.92 -10.96 -61.67
C GLU A 297 92.14 -10.07 -61.93
N SER A 298 93.08 -9.96 -60.99
CA SER A 298 94.34 -9.23 -61.21
C SER A 298 95.21 -9.85 -62.33
N LEU A 299 95.20 -11.17 -62.46
CA LEU A 299 95.91 -11.89 -63.53
C LEU A 299 95.20 -11.69 -64.87
N LEU A 300 93.86 -11.74 -64.89
CA LEU A 300 93.05 -11.44 -66.06
C LEU A 300 93.35 -10.03 -66.57
N GLU A 301 93.37 -9.05 -65.67
CA GLU A 301 93.61 -7.63 -65.97
C GLU A 301 95.03 -7.38 -66.51
N ARG A 302 96.06 -8.03 -65.92
CA ARG A 302 97.44 -8.00 -66.46
C ARG A 302 97.53 -8.62 -67.86
N ASN A 303 96.85 -9.73 -68.11
CA ASN A 303 96.85 -10.38 -69.41
C ASN A 303 96.04 -9.61 -70.46
N LEU A 304 94.99 -8.88 -70.06
CA LEU A 304 94.24 -7.95 -70.91
C LEU A 304 95.13 -6.78 -71.36
N LYS A 305 95.86 -6.13 -70.43
CA LYS A 305 96.84 -5.07 -70.73
C LYS A 305 98.01 -5.57 -71.59
N GLY A 306 98.48 -6.80 -71.35
CA GLY A 306 99.55 -7.43 -72.15
C GLY A 306 99.15 -7.81 -73.58
N LYS A 307 97.85 -8.06 -73.83
CA LYS A 307 97.30 -8.34 -75.17
C LYS A 307 97.30 -7.10 -76.06
N GLU A 308 97.08 -5.91 -75.49
CA GLU A 308 97.02 -4.63 -76.22
C GLU A 308 98.37 -4.27 -76.87
N GLY A 309 99.50 -4.77 -76.36
CA GLY A 309 100.85 -4.55 -76.90
C GLY A 309 101.45 -5.71 -77.73
N ALA A 310 100.68 -6.76 -78.08
CA ALA A 310 101.22 -8.00 -78.66
C ALA A 310 100.71 -8.30 -80.10
N GLY A 311 101.64 -8.50 -81.05
CA GLY A 311 101.37 -8.93 -82.44
C GLY A 311 101.68 -10.41 -82.72
N GLY A 312 100.95 -11.02 -83.66
CA GLY A 312 101.18 -12.39 -84.14
C GLY A 312 100.90 -13.51 -83.12
N ARG A 313 101.71 -14.57 -83.13
CA ARG A 313 101.57 -15.81 -82.32
C ARG A 313 101.42 -15.55 -80.81
N ARG A 314 101.94 -14.43 -80.29
CA ARG A 314 101.79 -14.01 -78.88
C ARG A 314 100.36 -13.63 -78.50
N LYS A 315 99.55 -13.11 -79.44
CA LYS A 315 98.15 -12.68 -79.21
C LYS A 315 97.22 -13.86 -78.89
N SER A 316 97.41 -15.00 -79.58
CA SER A 316 96.66 -16.25 -79.34
C SER A 316 96.97 -16.89 -77.97
N ILE A 317 98.21 -16.78 -77.48
CA ILE A 317 98.61 -17.23 -76.15
C ILE A 317 97.92 -16.39 -75.06
N PHE A 318 97.85 -15.06 -75.24
CA PHE A 318 97.10 -14.18 -74.34
C PHE A 318 95.60 -14.45 -74.40
N GLU A 319 95.02 -14.73 -75.58
CA GLU A 319 93.59 -15.09 -75.72
C GLU A 319 93.22 -16.39 -74.99
N ASN A 320 94.07 -17.42 -75.07
CA ASN A 320 93.86 -18.65 -74.31
C ASN A 320 93.95 -18.43 -72.80
N LYS A 321 94.91 -17.63 -72.33
CA LYS A 321 95.05 -17.28 -70.91
C LYS A 321 93.87 -16.43 -70.41
N ILE A 322 93.43 -15.45 -71.20
CA ILE A 322 92.27 -14.61 -70.86
C ILE A 322 91.01 -15.47 -70.76
N ARG A 323 90.77 -16.37 -71.73
CA ARG A 323 89.63 -17.30 -71.70
C ARG A 323 89.65 -18.18 -70.45
N PHE A 324 90.80 -18.80 -70.15
CA PHE A 324 90.97 -19.64 -68.95
C PHE A 324 90.69 -18.86 -67.66
N TYR A 325 91.29 -17.68 -67.50
CA TYR A 325 91.07 -16.86 -66.29
C TYR A 325 89.64 -16.31 -66.22
N ARG A 326 88.98 -16.06 -67.36
CA ARG A 326 87.58 -15.61 -67.43
C ARG A 326 86.63 -16.72 -66.97
N GLU A 327 86.76 -17.92 -67.53
CA GLU A 327 85.98 -19.10 -67.11
C GLU A 327 86.20 -19.43 -65.64
N LYS A 328 87.45 -19.34 -65.18
CA LYS A 328 87.80 -19.57 -63.77
C LYS A 328 87.20 -18.52 -62.84
N ALA A 329 87.26 -17.23 -63.19
CA ALA A 329 86.61 -16.15 -62.45
C ALA A 329 85.09 -16.32 -62.40
N GLU A 330 84.49 -16.74 -63.52
CA GLU A 330 83.05 -16.98 -63.63
C GLU A 330 82.60 -18.17 -62.78
N SER A 331 83.40 -19.25 -62.73
CA SER A 331 83.17 -20.37 -61.81
C SER A 331 83.27 -19.95 -60.33
N LEU A 332 84.26 -19.10 -59.98
CA LEU A 332 84.44 -18.60 -58.62
C LEU A 332 83.30 -17.64 -58.22
N ARG A 333 82.78 -16.83 -59.14
CA ARG A 333 81.58 -16.00 -58.94
C ARG A 333 80.31 -16.86 -58.74
N LYS A 334 80.15 -17.96 -59.48
CA LYS A 334 79.08 -18.95 -59.25
C LYS A 334 79.20 -19.60 -57.86
N ASN A 335 80.41 -19.91 -57.40
CA ASN A 335 80.62 -20.43 -56.06
C ASN A 335 80.29 -19.39 -54.97
N LEU A 336 80.65 -18.12 -55.18
CA LEU A 336 80.32 -17.01 -54.28
C LEU A 336 78.81 -16.77 -54.16
N THR A 337 78.08 -16.84 -55.27
CA THR A 337 76.61 -16.73 -55.28
C THR A 337 75.95 -17.91 -54.57
N ASN A 338 76.46 -19.14 -54.77
CA ASN A 338 76.01 -20.32 -54.02
C ASN A 338 76.28 -20.21 -52.51
N LEU A 339 77.46 -19.72 -52.11
CA LEU A 339 77.78 -19.49 -50.69
C LEU A 339 76.87 -18.41 -50.07
N SER A 340 76.59 -17.32 -50.78
CA SER A 340 75.63 -16.29 -50.33
C SER A 340 74.19 -16.80 -50.24
N ARG A 341 73.82 -17.83 -51.02
CA ARG A 341 72.52 -18.52 -50.86
C ARG A 341 72.51 -19.38 -49.60
N MET A 342 73.56 -20.18 -49.38
CA MET A 342 73.71 -21.01 -48.18
C MET A 342 73.77 -20.16 -46.90
N GLU A 343 74.38 -18.98 -46.94
CA GLU A 343 74.38 -18.00 -45.85
C GLU A 343 72.95 -17.63 -45.43
N ARG A 344 72.11 -17.23 -46.41
CA ARG A 344 70.69 -16.93 -46.17
C ARG A 344 69.90 -18.13 -45.68
N GLU A 345 70.18 -19.34 -46.18
CA GLU A 345 69.52 -20.56 -45.72
C GLU A 345 69.87 -20.91 -44.26
N ILE A 346 71.13 -20.73 -43.87
CA ILE A 346 71.61 -20.94 -42.49
C ILE A 346 70.94 -19.92 -41.54
N GLU A 347 70.86 -18.64 -41.92
CA GLU A 347 70.15 -17.62 -41.15
C GLU A 347 68.65 -17.89 -41.06
N GLY A 348 68.02 -18.24 -42.18
CA GLY A 348 66.59 -18.57 -42.23
C GLY A 348 66.24 -19.75 -41.32
N ARG A 349 67.02 -20.85 -41.40
CA ARG A 349 66.81 -22.01 -40.53
C ARG A 349 67.06 -21.70 -39.06
N ARG A 350 68.12 -20.96 -38.74
CA ARG A 350 68.39 -20.50 -37.36
C ARG A 350 67.20 -19.72 -36.81
N LYS A 351 66.68 -18.76 -37.56
CA LYS A 351 65.54 -17.94 -37.14
C LYS A 351 64.30 -18.78 -36.91
N ASN A 352 64.00 -19.70 -37.84
CA ASN A 352 62.84 -20.58 -37.72
C ASN A 352 62.94 -21.51 -36.50
N GLU A 353 64.08 -22.15 -36.26
CA GLU A 353 64.25 -23.02 -35.10
C GLU A 353 64.16 -22.25 -33.77
N ILE A 354 64.71 -21.04 -33.70
CA ILE A 354 64.55 -20.16 -32.51
C ILE A 354 63.08 -19.79 -32.31
N GLU A 355 62.33 -19.51 -33.39
CA GLU A 355 60.91 -19.19 -33.32
C GLU A 355 60.06 -20.40 -32.87
N GLU A 356 60.38 -21.61 -33.36
CA GLU A 356 59.72 -22.85 -32.93
C GLU A 356 59.95 -23.13 -31.43
N ILE A 357 61.19 -22.93 -30.95
CA ILE A 357 61.52 -23.02 -29.53
C ILE A 357 60.71 -21.97 -28.75
N GLY A 358 60.65 -20.74 -29.23
CA GLY A 358 59.85 -19.65 -28.65
C GLY A 358 58.38 -20.05 -28.46
N LYS A 359 57.72 -20.47 -29.54
CA LYS A 359 56.30 -20.90 -29.53
C LYS A 359 56.05 -22.06 -28.57
N LYS A 360 56.95 -23.06 -28.55
CA LYS A 360 56.86 -24.21 -27.64
C LYS A 360 56.83 -23.77 -26.18
N TYR A 361 57.79 -22.94 -25.74
CA TYR A 361 57.85 -22.50 -24.34
C TYR A 361 56.77 -21.47 -24.00
N GLU A 362 56.34 -20.63 -24.95
CA GLU A 362 55.18 -19.74 -24.77
C GLU A 362 53.91 -20.54 -24.48
N SER A 363 53.65 -21.62 -25.25
CA SER A 363 52.50 -22.50 -25.01
C SER A 363 52.58 -23.19 -23.65
N LEU A 364 53.76 -23.62 -23.21
CA LEU A 364 53.94 -24.25 -21.90
C LEU A 364 53.73 -23.25 -20.75
N VAL A 365 54.28 -22.04 -20.88
CA VAL A 365 54.07 -20.96 -19.90
C VAL A 365 52.59 -20.57 -19.83
N ALA A 366 51.91 -20.45 -20.97
CA ALA A 366 50.48 -20.18 -21.02
C ALA A 366 49.68 -21.28 -20.31
N SER A 367 49.97 -22.56 -20.59
CA SER A 367 49.30 -23.69 -19.94
C SER A 367 49.53 -23.74 -18.43
N GLU A 368 50.70 -23.34 -17.93
CA GLU A 368 50.94 -23.27 -16.49
C GLU A 368 50.19 -22.09 -15.84
N ARG A 369 50.14 -20.94 -16.51
CA ARG A 369 49.39 -19.76 -16.04
C ARG A 369 47.88 -19.99 -16.02
N GLU A 370 47.37 -20.78 -16.96
CA GLU A 370 45.96 -21.18 -17.05
C GLU A 370 45.45 -21.81 -15.74
N ARG A 371 46.31 -22.51 -14.99
CA ARG A 371 45.93 -23.11 -13.69
C ARG A 371 45.50 -22.06 -12.66
N ILE A 372 46.09 -20.88 -12.68
CA ILE A 372 45.71 -19.77 -11.79
C ILE A 372 44.34 -19.24 -12.21
N GLU A 373 44.10 -19.14 -13.52
CA GLU A 373 42.84 -18.60 -14.04
C GLU A 373 41.67 -19.54 -13.73
N VAL A 374 41.83 -20.84 -13.94
CA VAL A 374 40.84 -21.85 -13.53
C VAL A 374 40.49 -21.75 -12.04
N LEU A 375 41.48 -21.47 -11.17
CA LEU A 375 41.22 -21.27 -9.74
C LEU A 375 40.45 -19.97 -9.44
N ARG A 376 40.69 -18.89 -10.20
CA ARG A 376 39.95 -17.64 -10.08
C ARG A 376 38.51 -17.80 -10.55
N GLU A 377 38.30 -18.48 -11.67
CA GLU A 377 36.95 -18.80 -12.17
C GLU A 377 36.18 -19.67 -11.17
N ALA A 378 36.84 -20.67 -10.57
CA ALA A 378 36.22 -21.51 -9.54
C ALA A 378 35.84 -20.71 -8.28
N ARG A 379 36.67 -19.75 -7.86
CA ARG A 379 36.35 -18.80 -6.77
C ARG A 379 35.10 -17.99 -7.12
N ASP A 380 35.09 -17.37 -8.29
CA ASP A 380 34.02 -16.47 -8.70
C ASP A 380 32.70 -17.23 -8.87
N ALA A 381 32.74 -18.45 -9.42
CA ALA A 381 31.59 -19.34 -9.49
C ALA A 381 31.04 -19.70 -8.09
N LYS A 382 31.91 -20.02 -7.13
CA LYS A 382 31.50 -20.35 -5.75
C LYS A 382 30.86 -19.14 -5.06
N LEU A 383 31.47 -17.96 -5.16
CA LEU A 383 30.93 -16.73 -4.57
C LEU A 383 29.63 -16.29 -5.23
N SER A 384 29.54 -16.41 -6.56
CA SER A 384 28.32 -16.13 -7.32
C SER A 384 27.17 -17.00 -6.82
N LYS A 385 27.40 -18.31 -6.60
CA LYS A 385 26.39 -19.21 -6.06
C LYS A 385 25.91 -18.81 -4.65
N ILE A 386 26.82 -18.40 -3.77
CA ILE A 386 26.45 -17.91 -2.42
C ILE A 386 25.59 -16.64 -2.53
N ASN A 387 26.00 -15.69 -3.37
CA ASN A 387 25.26 -14.45 -3.61
C ASN A 387 23.88 -14.67 -4.23
N GLU A 388 23.76 -15.60 -5.18
CA GLU A 388 22.49 -15.96 -5.80
C GLU A 388 21.49 -16.48 -4.75
N VAL A 389 21.94 -17.37 -3.87
CA VAL A 389 21.11 -17.92 -2.80
C VAL A 389 20.72 -16.82 -1.79
N ASN A 390 21.66 -15.95 -1.43
CA ASN A 390 21.38 -14.80 -0.56
C ASN A 390 20.29 -13.88 -1.15
N ASN A 391 20.39 -13.56 -2.44
CA ASN A 391 19.40 -12.73 -3.13
C ASN A 391 18.03 -13.40 -3.20
N LYS A 392 17.97 -14.71 -3.50
CA LYS A 392 16.71 -15.47 -3.52
C LYS A 392 16.00 -15.44 -2.17
N ILE A 393 16.75 -15.64 -1.09
CA ILE A 393 16.22 -15.59 0.28
C ILE A 393 15.74 -14.18 0.63
N ARG A 394 16.51 -13.15 0.30
CA ARG A 394 16.12 -11.75 0.52
C ARG A 394 14.80 -11.41 -0.14
N VAL A 395 14.66 -11.73 -1.42
CA VAL A 395 13.43 -11.47 -2.18
C VAL A 395 12.25 -12.22 -1.56
N ALA A 396 12.41 -13.51 -1.25
CA ALA A 396 11.36 -14.31 -0.64
C ALA A 396 10.92 -13.77 0.73
N CYS A 397 11.88 -13.43 1.61
CA CYS A 397 11.58 -12.84 2.91
C CYS A 397 10.85 -11.50 2.76
N SER A 398 11.36 -10.58 1.93
CA SER A 398 10.75 -9.26 1.75
C SER A 398 9.31 -9.34 1.21
N GLU A 399 9.02 -10.29 0.33
CA GLU A 399 7.67 -10.48 -0.19
C GLU A 399 6.71 -11.01 0.90
N ILE A 400 7.16 -11.97 1.71
CA ILE A 400 6.39 -12.46 2.86
C ILE A 400 6.15 -11.33 3.87
N GLU A 401 7.19 -10.56 4.20
CA GLU A 401 7.09 -9.41 5.10
C GLU A 401 6.08 -8.38 4.60
N ARG A 402 6.12 -8.08 3.30
CA ARG A 402 5.20 -7.13 2.66
C ARG A 402 3.75 -7.59 2.81
N VAL A 403 3.46 -8.87 2.51
CA VAL A 403 2.11 -9.42 2.61
C VAL A 403 1.61 -9.44 4.06
N ILE A 404 2.45 -9.87 5.01
CA ILE A 404 2.07 -9.86 6.43
C ILE A 404 1.85 -8.41 6.93
N GLY A 405 2.69 -7.46 6.50
CA GLY A 405 2.53 -6.05 6.81
C GLY A 405 1.19 -5.48 6.34
N GLN A 406 0.79 -5.77 5.10
CA GLN A 406 -0.53 -5.39 4.59
C GLN A 406 -1.67 -5.97 5.42
N LEU A 407 -1.56 -7.25 5.81
CA LEU A 407 -2.58 -7.88 6.66
C LEU A 407 -2.68 -7.20 8.03
N ILE A 408 -1.56 -6.79 8.63
CA ILE A 408 -1.55 -6.03 9.90
C ILE A 408 -2.24 -4.68 9.72
N GLU A 409 -1.88 -3.92 8.68
CA GLU A 409 -2.46 -2.60 8.39
C GLU A 409 -3.98 -2.68 8.18
N GLU A 410 -4.46 -3.65 7.40
CA GLU A 410 -5.89 -3.90 7.21
C GLU A 410 -6.64 -4.12 8.53
N ARG A 411 -6.05 -4.91 9.45
CA ARG A 411 -6.66 -5.23 10.75
C ARG A 411 -6.66 -4.04 11.70
N CYS A 412 -5.54 -3.31 11.75
CA CYS A 412 -5.44 -2.08 12.52
C CYS A 412 -6.44 -1.02 12.03
N SER A 413 -6.60 -0.86 10.72
CA SER A 413 -7.59 0.05 10.13
C SER A 413 -9.03 -0.32 10.52
N LEU A 414 -9.35 -1.62 10.48
CA LEU A 414 -10.67 -2.09 10.91
C LEU A 414 -10.89 -1.88 12.43
N MET A 415 -9.86 -2.10 13.26
CA MET A 415 -9.92 -1.79 14.68
C MET A 415 -10.17 -0.30 14.91
N GLU A 416 -9.47 0.60 14.21
CA GLU A 416 -9.72 2.04 14.33
C GLU A 416 -11.12 2.43 13.82
N THR A 417 -11.66 1.73 12.81
CA THR A 417 -13.06 1.92 12.37
C THR A 417 -14.04 1.54 13.48
N ILE A 418 -13.90 0.35 14.08
CA ILE A 418 -14.73 -0.11 15.21
C ILE A 418 -14.65 0.87 16.38
N LYS A 419 -13.44 1.32 16.71
CA LYS A 419 -13.20 2.30 17.77
C LYS A 419 -13.82 3.67 17.42
N GLY A 420 -13.84 4.06 16.15
CA GLY A 420 -14.56 5.23 15.65
C GLY A 420 -16.08 5.16 15.88
N CYS A 421 -16.66 3.96 15.89
CA CYS A 421 -18.08 3.74 16.23
C CYS A 421 -18.40 3.90 17.72
N THR A 422 -17.42 4.25 18.57
CA THR A 422 -17.57 4.22 20.03
C THR A 422 -17.23 5.55 20.67
N LEU A 423 -17.95 5.88 21.74
CA LEU A 423 -17.74 7.07 22.54
C LEU A 423 -16.75 6.76 23.69
N PRO A 424 -15.71 7.58 23.94
CA PRO A 424 -14.78 7.41 25.05
C PRO A 424 -15.41 7.87 26.38
N LEU A 425 -16.50 7.22 26.75
CA LEU A 425 -17.26 7.46 27.96
C LEU A 425 -17.51 6.10 28.61
N ARG A 426 -17.44 6.06 29.94
CA ARG A 426 -17.73 4.85 30.71
C ARG A 426 -19.11 4.99 31.35
N ILE A 427 -19.99 4.04 31.06
CA ILE A 427 -21.28 3.86 31.73
C ILE A 427 -21.39 2.43 32.25
N GLU A 428 -22.24 2.20 33.24
CA GLU A 428 -22.42 0.86 33.83
C GLU A 428 -23.60 0.12 33.20
N GLU A 429 -24.66 0.83 32.85
CA GLU A 429 -25.91 0.29 32.33
C GLU A 429 -26.30 1.00 31.03
N PRO A 430 -27.06 0.35 30.13
CA PRO A 430 -27.61 1.01 28.96
C PRO A 430 -28.53 2.18 29.33
N ILE A 431 -28.39 3.28 28.59
CA ILE A 431 -29.14 4.52 28.77
C ILE A 431 -29.89 4.83 27.48
N VAL A 432 -31.10 5.38 27.58
CA VAL A 432 -31.86 5.88 26.42
C VAL A 432 -31.72 7.39 26.34
N ILE A 433 -31.24 7.86 25.19
CA ILE A 433 -31.30 9.25 24.76
C ILE A 433 -32.57 9.41 23.93
N ALA A 434 -33.53 10.14 24.48
CA ALA A 434 -34.71 10.60 23.79
C ALA A 434 -34.31 11.79 22.89
N VAL A 435 -34.17 11.52 21.59
CA VAL A 435 -33.82 12.53 20.58
C VAL A 435 -35.13 13.17 20.07
N PRO A 436 -35.38 14.47 20.31
CA PRO A 436 -36.64 15.09 19.93
C PRO A 436 -36.76 15.22 18.41
N LEU A 437 -37.93 14.91 17.89
CA LEU A 437 -38.33 15.06 16.49
C LEU A 437 -39.68 15.76 16.46
N TYR A 438 -39.89 16.70 15.55
CA TYR A 438 -41.25 17.08 15.21
C TYR A 438 -41.75 16.20 14.08
N ALA A 439 -42.94 15.64 14.25
CA ALA A 439 -43.63 14.86 13.24
C ALA A 439 -44.81 15.68 12.71
N ALA A 440 -44.83 15.93 11.40
CA ALA A 440 -45.96 16.55 10.72
C ALA A 440 -46.76 15.50 9.97
N LYS A 441 -48.07 15.50 10.19
CA LYS A 441 -49.02 14.64 9.48
C LYS A 441 -49.78 15.47 8.46
N TYR A 442 -49.55 15.16 7.19
CA TYR A 442 -50.25 15.73 6.06
C TYR A 442 -51.33 14.78 5.58
N VAL A 443 -52.53 15.31 5.34
CA VAL A 443 -53.64 14.55 4.79
C VAL A 443 -54.05 15.13 3.44
N SER A 444 -54.21 14.22 2.48
CA SER A 444 -54.82 14.44 1.19
C SER A 444 -55.92 13.40 1.00
N ARG A 445 -56.89 13.66 0.10
CA ARG A 445 -58.11 12.85 -0.13
C ARG A 445 -58.04 11.40 0.40
N ASP A 446 -57.10 10.60 -0.10
CA ASP A 446 -56.93 9.19 0.31
C ASP A 446 -55.50 8.83 0.76
N LYS A 447 -54.62 9.81 1.02
CA LYS A 447 -53.23 9.55 1.40
C LYS A 447 -52.81 10.38 2.61
N VAL A 448 -52.18 9.68 3.56
CA VAL A 448 -51.47 10.28 4.69
C VAL A 448 -49.99 10.29 4.37
N ARG A 449 -49.35 11.43 4.56
CA ARG A 449 -47.90 11.58 4.46
C ARG A 449 -47.35 12.09 5.78
N LEU A 450 -46.30 11.44 6.27
CA LEU A 450 -45.54 11.95 7.40
C LEU A 450 -44.30 12.68 6.91
N ASP A 451 -43.92 13.74 7.61
CA ASP A 451 -42.60 14.35 7.51
C ASP A 451 -42.04 14.51 8.92
N PHE A 452 -40.72 14.46 9.04
CA PHE A 452 -40.03 14.61 10.32
C PHE A 452 -39.00 15.73 10.25
N TYR A 453 -38.92 16.49 11.34
CA TYR A 453 -37.92 17.53 11.54
C TYR A 453 -37.02 17.09 12.68
N THR A 454 -35.74 16.89 12.40
CA THR A 454 -34.73 16.49 13.39
C THR A 454 -34.30 17.67 14.25
N PRO A 455 -33.59 17.43 15.37
CA PRO A 455 -32.95 18.51 16.11
C PRO A 455 -32.15 19.43 15.18
N ALA A 456 -32.17 20.72 15.50
CA ALA A 456 -31.61 21.79 14.67
C ALA A 456 -30.57 22.62 15.45
N LYS A 457 -29.60 23.20 14.73
CA LYS A 457 -28.76 24.27 15.26
C LYS A 457 -29.43 25.59 14.94
N ALA A 458 -29.59 26.41 15.97
CA ALA A 458 -29.98 27.80 15.81
C ALA A 458 -28.84 28.59 15.15
N THR A 459 -29.15 29.30 14.07
CA THR A 459 -28.22 30.26 13.46
C THR A 459 -28.66 31.68 13.82
N SER A 460 -27.72 32.62 13.97
CA SER A 460 -28.07 34.04 14.09
C SER A 460 -28.40 34.65 12.73
N GLN A 461 -29.21 35.71 12.71
CA GLN A 461 -29.59 36.40 11.47
C GLN A 461 -28.35 36.94 10.72
N ILE A 462 -27.35 37.42 11.47
CA ILE A 462 -26.09 37.95 10.93
C ILE A 462 -25.32 36.84 10.21
N SER A 463 -25.10 35.72 10.90
CA SER A 463 -24.38 34.57 10.33
C SER A 463 -25.12 33.95 9.14
N ALA A 464 -26.46 33.93 9.19
CA ALA A 464 -27.27 33.46 8.07
C ALA A 464 -27.15 34.38 6.85
N SER A 465 -27.20 35.70 7.05
CA SER A 465 -27.06 36.71 5.97
C SER A 465 -25.67 36.68 5.33
N GLU A 466 -24.62 36.51 6.14
CA GLU A 466 -23.25 36.32 5.67
C GLU A 466 -23.11 35.05 4.84
N SER A 467 -23.75 33.95 5.25
CA SER A 467 -23.65 32.65 4.56
C SER A 467 -24.27 32.68 3.15
N ILE A 468 -25.31 33.49 2.95
CA ILE A 468 -26.01 33.63 1.65
C ILE A 468 -25.50 34.82 0.82
N GLY A 469 -24.61 35.66 1.38
CA GLY A 469 -24.06 36.85 0.70
C GLY A 469 -25.12 37.90 0.33
N GLY A 470 -26.21 38.00 1.09
CA GLY A 470 -27.37 38.81 0.70
C GLY A 470 -28.44 38.96 1.78
N ASP A 471 -29.50 39.68 1.42
CA ASP A 471 -30.63 39.99 2.30
C ASP A 471 -31.56 38.77 2.48
N LEU A 472 -31.74 38.34 3.73
CA LEU A 472 -32.63 37.23 4.10
C LEU A 472 -34.06 37.43 3.62
N PHE A 473 -34.57 38.66 3.60
CA PHE A 473 -35.96 38.93 3.21
C PHE A 473 -36.26 38.68 1.72
N LYS A 474 -35.24 38.45 0.89
CA LYS A 474 -35.41 38.02 -0.51
C LYS A 474 -35.69 36.52 -0.64
N LEU A 475 -35.43 35.75 0.42
CA LEU A 475 -35.72 34.32 0.47
C LEU A 475 -37.19 34.08 0.83
N ASN A 476 -37.72 32.95 0.37
CA ASN A 476 -39.04 32.51 0.80
C ASN A 476 -39.02 32.07 2.28
N LEU A 477 -40.21 31.98 2.89
CA LEU A 477 -40.36 31.62 4.30
C LEU A 477 -39.67 30.29 4.65
N GLU A 478 -39.80 29.26 3.79
CA GLU A 478 -39.17 27.96 4.01
C GLU A 478 -37.64 28.07 4.11
N SER A 479 -37.02 28.79 3.16
CA SER A 479 -35.57 28.99 3.14
C SER A 479 -35.09 29.81 4.34
N LYS A 480 -35.82 30.86 4.75
CA LYS A 480 -35.45 31.66 5.92
C LYS A 480 -35.50 30.86 7.21
N VAL A 481 -36.61 30.14 7.43
CA VAL A 481 -36.77 29.33 8.64
C VAL A 481 -35.87 28.10 8.59
N GLY A 482 -35.54 27.58 7.40
CA GLY A 482 -34.55 26.52 7.23
C GLY A 482 -33.11 26.96 7.55
N LEU A 483 -32.77 28.24 7.34
CA LEU A 483 -31.50 28.81 7.79
C LEU A 483 -31.46 29.02 9.31
N LEU A 484 -32.59 29.43 9.89
CA LEU A 484 -32.77 29.51 11.34
C LEU A 484 -32.56 28.14 12.00
N LEU A 485 -33.26 27.13 11.50
CA LEU A 485 -33.25 25.76 11.99
C LEU A 485 -32.44 24.86 11.06
N SER A 486 -31.13 25.08 11.04
CA SER A 486 -30.24 24.27 10.22
C SER A 486 -30.09 22.85 10.80
N PRO A 487 -30.11 21.78 9.98
CA PRO A 487 -29.92 20.42 10.49
C PRO A 487 -28.59 20.26 11.22
N ILE A 488 -28.60 19.59 12.39
CA ILE A 488 -27.38 19.46 13.20
C ILE A 488 -26.36 18.52 12.54
N LEU A 489 -26.85 17.41 11.99
CA LEU A 489 -26.06 16.39 11.30
C LEU A 489 -26.90 15.77 10.19
N GLY A 490 -26.37 15.72 8.97
CA GLY A 490 -27.00 15.00 7.86
C GLY A 490 -27.19 13.50 8.14
N VAL A 491 -26.55 12.96 9.18
CA VAL A 491 -26.68 11.57 9.66
C VAL A 491 -28.03 11.35 10.32
N MET A 492 -28.55 12.31 11.09
CA MET A 492 -29.88 12.17 11.72
C MET A 492 -30.98 12.08 10.65
N ASP A 493 -30.88 12.92 9.61
CA ASP A 493 -31.79 12.92 8.47
C ASP A 493 -31.67 11.64 7.62
N ASN A 494 -30.45 11.26 7.25
CA ASN A 494 -30.21 10.18 6.29
C ASN A 494 -30.27 8.77 6.91
N VAL A 495 -29.88 8.61 8.18
CA VAL A 495 -29.80 7.31 8.86
C VAL A 495 -31.03 7.04 9.70
N LEU A 496 -31.55 8.02 10.44
CA LEU A 496 -32.69 7.80 11.33
C LEU A 496 -34.01 8.04 10.59
N ILE A 497 -34.20 9.22 9.98
CA ILE A 497 -35.50 9.60 9.40
C ILE A 497 -35.84 8.79 8.14
N LYS A 498 -34.91 8.66 7.20
CA LYS A 498 -35.15 7.88 5.97
C LYS A 498 -35.53 6.43 6.26
N ASN A 499 -34.86 5.81 7.23
CA ASN A 499 -35.14 4.43 7.62
C ASN A 499 -36.49 4.32 8.34
N VAL A 500 -36.84 5.29 9.21
CA VAL A 500 -38.16 5.33 9.87
C VAL A 500 -39.29 5.49 8.85
N ILE A 501 -39.20 6.45 7.93
CA ILE A 501 -40.24 6.66 6.91
C ILE A 501 -40.43 5.39 6.08
N GLY A 502 -39.34 4.79 5.59
CA GLY A 502 -39.40 3.55 4.81
C GLY A 502 -39.91 2.34 5.59
N GLU A 503 -39.73 2.31 6.91
CA GLU A 503 -40.25 1.24 7.77
C GLU A 503 -41.73 1.46 8.10
N ILE A 504 -42.18 2.71 8.32
CA ILE A 504 -43.59 3.04 8.55
C ILE A 504 -44.46 2.56 7.38
N GLU A 505 -43.98 2.69 6.14
CA GLU A 505 -44.69 2.21 4.95
C GLU A 505 -44.87 0.68 4.92
N LYS A 506 -43.98 -0.07 5.58
CA LYS A 506 -43.92 -1.54 5.53
C LYS A 506 -44.50 -2.21 6.77
N ASN A 507 -44.42 -1.54 7.92
CA ASN A 507 -44.69 -2.11 9.23
C ASN A 507 -45.91 -1.45 9.87
N GLN A 508 -47.06 -2.10 9.76
CA GLN A 508 -48.33 -1.58 10.28
C GLN A 508 -48.32 -1.34 11.79
N TYR A 509 -47.59 -2.15 12.57
CA TYR A 509 -47.49 -1.96 14.01
C TYR A 509 -46.71 -0.70 14.36
N LEU A 510 -45.51 -0.52 13.79
CA LEU A 510 -44.72 0.69 14.00
C LEU A 510 -45.47 1.93 13.50
N SER A 511 -46.09 1.85 12.33
CA SER A 511 -46.93 2.92 11.78
C SER A 511 -48.07 3.27 12.72
N GLY A 512 -48.80 2.28 13.25
CA GLY A 512 -49.90 2.49 14.18
C GLY A 512 -49.45 3.16 15.48
N SER A 513 -48.34 2.69 16.05
CA SER A 513 -47.76 3.25 17.28
C SER A 513 -47.31 4.70 17.09
N ILE A 514 -46.59 5.01 16.01
CA ILE A 514 -46.14 6.38 15.72
C ILE A 514 -47.34 7.29 15.42
N MET A 515 -48.32 6.84 14.63
CA MET A 515 -49.52 7.63 14.34
C MET A 515 -50.36 7.90 15.59
N GLY A 516 -50.50 6.92 16.48
CA GLY A 516 -51.19 7.08 17.76
C GLY A 516 -50.48 8.10 18.64
N LEU A 517 -49.15 8.05 18.70
CA LEU A 517 -48.33 9.01 19.45
C LEU A 517 -48.44 10.43 18.88
N ILE A 518 -48.40 10.57 17.54
CA ILE A 518 -48.58 11.86 16.87
C ILE A 518 -49.95 12.45 17.19
N GLU A 519 -51.03 11.67 17.13
CA GLU A 519 -52.37 12.19 17.43
C GLU A 519 -52.54 12.55 18.91
N ALA A 520 -51.93 11.80 19.83
CA ALA A 520 -51.95 12.08 21.27
C ALA A 520 -51.21 13.37 21.62
N GLU A 521 -50.07 13.61 20.98
CA GLU A 521 -49.17 14.76 21.23
C GLU A 521 -49.36 15.90 20.22
N ASN A 522 -50.53 15.95 19.57
CA ASN A 522 -50.80 16.93 18.52
C ASN A 522 -50.92 18.35 19.10
N ILE A 523 -49.87 19.14 18.93
CA ILE A 523 -49.82 20.50 19.47
C ILE A 523 -50.84 21.42 18.80
N LEU A 524 -51.27 21.13 17.57
CA LEU A 524 -52.28 21.95 16.86
C LEU A 524 -53.65 21.91 17.54
N ARG A 525 -53.94 20.84 18.29
CA ARG A 525 -55.20 20.67 19.05
C ARG A 525 -55.04 20.98 20.54
N GLY A 526 -53.83 21.33 20.98
CA GLY A 526 -53.54 21.63 22.38
C GLY A 526 -54.20 22.93 22.83
N GLU A 527 -54.71 22.95 24.06
CA GLU A 527 -55.17 24.18 24.69
C GLU A 527 -53.99 25.18 24.77
N GLY A 528 -54.20 26.41 24.28
CA GLY A 528 -53.17 27.45 24.27
C GLY A 528 -52.19 27.40 23.08
N PHE A 529 -52.38 26.52 22.09
CA PHE A 529 -51.54 26.51 20.88
C PHE A 529 -51.48 27.87 20.17
N MET A 530 -52.64 28.53 20.02
CA MET A 530 -52.71 29.83 19.36
C MET A 530 -51.91 30.91 20.10
N ASP A 531 -51.86 30.85 21.43
CA ASP A 531 -51.08 31.79 22.24
C ASP A 531 -49.58 31.50 22.11
N VAL A 532 -49.19 30.22 22.18
CA VAL A 532 -47.81 29.77 21.93
C VAL A 532 -47.33 30.21 20.54
N LEU A 533 -48.16 30.01 19.52
CA LEU A 533 -47.82 30.38 18.15
C LEU A 533 -47.70 31.89 17.97
N LYS A 534 -48.63 32.69 18.51
CA LYS A 534 -48.57 34.16 18.43
C LYS A 534 -47.30 34.71 19.08
N VAL A 535 -46.99 34.27 20.30
CA VAL A 535 -45.77 34.66 21.03
C VAL A 535 -44.52 34.21 20.27
N GLY A 536 -44.53 33.00 19.71
CA GLY A 536 -43.41 32.49 18.91
C GLY A 536 -43.18 33.30 17.63
N LEU A 537 -44.24 33.62 16.89
CA LEU A 537 -44.15 34.43 15.66
C LEU A 537 -43.73 35.88 15.97
N GLU A 538 -44.18 36.45 17.09
CA GLU A 538 -43.68 37.74 17.59
C GLU A 538 -42.18 37.70 17.88
N GLY A 539 -41.70 36.64 18.53
CA GLY A 539 -40.27 36.45 18.75
C GLY A 539 -39.47 36.33 17.45
N LEU A 540 -39.98 35.56 16.47
CA LEU A 540 -39.35 35.42 15.16
C LEU A 540 -39.34 36.73 14.35
N GLU A 541 -40.39 37.54 14.46
CA GLU A 541 -40.47 38.87 13.84
C GLU A 541 -39.48 39.85 14.50
N CYS A 542 -39.44 39.89 15.84
CA CYS A 542 -38.50 40.74 16.60
C CYS A 542 -37.03 40.42 16.31
N GLU A 543 -36.70 39.13 16.14
CA GLU A 543 -35.35 38.68 15.77
C GLU A 543 -35.10 38.73 14.24
N GLY A 544 -36.05 39.26 13.45
CA GLY A 544 -35.86 39.57 12.03
C GLY A 544 -35.89 38.36 11.07
N TRP A 545 -36.47 37.22 11.50
CA TRP A 545 -36.58 36.02 10.67
C TRP A 545 -37.78 36.04 9.73
N ILE A 546 -38.86 36.67 10.17
CA ILE A 546 -40.10 36.84 9.39
C ILE A 546 -40.51 38.31 9.39
N ASN A 547 -41.29 38.72 8.39
CA ASN A 547 -41.88 40.06 8.35
C ASN A 547 -43.36 40.03 8.81
N ALA A 548 -43.90 41.22 9.08
CA ALA A 548 -45.29 41.40 9.54
C ALA A 548 -46.33 40.79 8.58
N GLN A 549 -46.06 40.80 7.27
CA GLN A 549 -46.96 40.24 6.27
C GLN A 549 -47.00 38.71 6.36
N GLU A 550 -45.84 38.05 6.47
CA GLU A 550 -45.74 36.59 6.64
C GLU A 550 -46.42 36.15 7.92
N LYS A 551 -46.17 36.85 9.03
CA LYS A 551 -46.86 36.60 10.31
C LYS A 551 -48.38 36.67 10.17
N SER A 552 -48.90 37.71 9.50
CA SER A 552 -50.35 37.85 9.28
C SER A 552 -50.91 36.73 8.40
N LEU A 553 -50.19 36.31 7.34
CA LEU A 553 -50.60 35.21 6.47
C LEU A 553 -50.65 33.87 7.19
N ILE A 554 -49.66 33.59 8.07
CA ILE A 554 -49.61 32.36 8.87
C ILE A 554 -50.81 32.31 9.82
N LEU A 555 -51.10 33.40 10.53
CA LEU A 555 -52.23 33.46 11.46
C LEU A 555 -53.58 33.32 10.75
N LYS A 556 -53.77 33.96 9.58
CA LYS A 556 -55.00 33.81 8.79
C LYS A 556 -55.21 32.38 8.30
N SER A 557 -54.15 31.67 7.93
CA SER A 557 -54.26 30.28 7.46
C SER A 557 -54.79 29.31 8.51
N LEU A 558 -54.82 29.70 9.79
CA LEU A 558 -55.40 28.91 10.90
C LEU A 558 -56.82 29.33 11.27
N GLU A 559 -57.31 30.48 10.79
CA GLU A 559 -58.68 30.93 10.98
C GLU A 559 -59.62 30.42 9.87
N GLU A 560 -59.05 29.97 8.75
CA GLU A 560 -59.76 29.48 7.56
C GLU A 560 -59.79 27.94 7.44
N ASP A 561 -58.98 27.22 8.23
CA ASP A 561 -58.95 25.75 8.38
C ASP A 561 -59.71 25.33 9.65
#